data_AF-A0A1F6NLT0-F1
#
_entry.id   AF-A0A1F6NLT0-F1
#
_cell.length_a   1.000
_cell.length_b   1.000
_cell.length_c   1.000
_cell.angle_alpha   90.00
_cell.angle_beta   90.00
_cell.angle_gamma   90.00
#
_symmetry.space_group_name_H-M   'P 1'
#
loop_
_entity.id
_entity.type
_entity.pdbx_description
1 polymer ?
#
loop_
_entity_poly.entity_id
_entity_poly.type
_entity_poly.pdbx_seq_one_letter_code
_entity_poly.pdbx_strand_id
1 'polypeptide(L)' 'MTKIIEAIKNYFIGSYAEMKKVTWPTKKQTTNYSLLVIGLSVGMAIFFSVLDYVFNLGVESLIK' A
#
# COMPACT_ATOMS: atom_id res chain seq x y z
N MET A 1 29.70 3.87 -26.78
CA MET A 1 28.28 3.95 -27.20
C MET A 1 27.62 2.57 -27.28
N THR A 2 28.26 1.58 -27.89
CA THR A 2 27.78 0.18 -27.96
C THR A 2 27.61 -0.51 -26.61
N LYS A 3 28.56 -0.35 -25.66
CA LYS A 3 28.47 -0.96 -24.31
C LYS A 3 27.23 -0.55 -23.50
N ILE A 4 26.75 0.69 -23.65
CA ILE A 4 25.56 1.18 -22.94
C ILE A 4 24.30 0.54 -23.52
N ILE A 5 24.21 0.45 -24.85
CA ILE A 5 23.09 -0.20 -25.55
C ILE A 5 23.01 -1.69 -25.15
N GLU A 6 24.15 -2.36 -25.04
CA GLU A 6 24.24 -3.76 -24.62
C GLU A 6 23.86 -3.97 -23.15
N ALA A 7 24.27 -3.08 -22.25
CA ALA A 7 23.87 -3.10 -20.84
C ALA A 7 22.36 -2.91 -20.66
N ILE A 8 21.75 -1.96 -21.37
CA ILE A 8 20.31 -1.73 -21.35
C ILE A 8 19.57 -2.95 -21.88
N LYS A 9 20.01 -3.52 -23.01
CA LYS A 9 19.44 -4.74 -23.57
C LYS A 9 19.47 -5.90 -22.57
N ASN A 10 20.61 -6.11 -21.91
CA ASN A 10 20.77 -7.16 -20.90
C ASN A 10 19.89 -6.92 -19.67
N TYR A 11 19.71 -5.67 -19.23
CA TYR A 11 18.82 -5.32 -18.13
C TYR A 11 17.36 -5.66 -18.43
N PHE A 12 16.86 -5.31 -19.61
CA PHE A 12 15.47 -5.62 -20.00
C PHE A 12 15.24 -7.14 -20.18
N ILE A 13 16.20 -7.86 -20.77
CA ILE A 13 16.13 -9.31 -20.92
C ILE A 13 16.11 -10.00 -19.56
N GLY A 14 17.00 -9.59 -18.64
CA GLY A 14 17.03 -10.08 -17.27
C GLY A 14 15.75 -9.78 -16.51
N SER A 15 15.26 -8.55 -16.57
CA SER A 15 14.01 -8.12 -15.91
C SER A 15 12.79 -8.90 -16.42
N TYR A 16 12.72 -9.17 -17.72
CA TYR A 16 11.64 -9.99 -18.30
C TYR A 16 11.72 -11.45 -17.86
N ALA A 17 12.91 -12.02 -17.76
CA ALA A 17 13.10 -13.38 -17.24
C ALA A 17 12.69 -13.50 -15.76
N GLU A 18 12.98 -12.49 -14.94
CA GLU A 18 12.54 -12.44 -13.54
C GLU A 18 11.03 -12.21 -13.40
N MET A 19 10.43 -11.37 -14.25
CA MET A 19 8.97 -11.16 -14.27
C MET A 19 8.20 -12.46 -14.51
N LYS A 20 8.75 -13.41 -15.27
CA LYS A 20 8.12 -14.73 -15.48
C LYS A 20 8.07 -15.60 -14.23
N LYS A 21 8.94 -15.35 -13.24
CA LYS A 21 8.95 -16.05 -11.95
C LYS A 21 7.92 -15.47 -10.97
N VAL A 22 7.37 -14.28 -11.25
CA VAL A 22 6.39 -13.63 -10.41
C VAL A 22 5.05 -14.36 -10.51
N THR A 23 4.59 -14.90 -9.39
CA THR A 23 3.25 -15.46 -9.25
C THR A 23 2.25 -14.33 -9.06
N TRP A 24 1.55 -13.98 -10.14
CA TRP A 24 0.49 -12.98 -10.07
C TRP A 24 -0.72 -13.51 -9.28
N PRO A 25 -1.32 -12.68 -8.43
CA PRO A 25 -2.47 -13.07 -7.64
C PRO A 25 -3.66 -13.41 -8.53
N THR A 26 -4.46 -14.38 -8.10
CA THR A 26 -5.74 -14.67 -8.76
C THR A 26 -6.74 -13.55 -8.49
N LYS A 27 -7.74 -13.37 -9.37
CA LYS A 27 -8.79 -12.33 -9.19
C LYS A 27 -9.41 -12.36 -7.78
N LYS A 28 -9.64 -13.55 -7.23
CA LYS A 28 -10.17 -13.76 -5.87
C LYS A 28 -9.23 -13.28 -4.78
N GLN A 29 -7.92 -13.53 -4.93
CA GLN A 29 -6.92 -13.05 -3.96
C GLN A 29 -6.87 -11.53 -3.98
N THR A 30 -6.84 -10.92 -5.17
CA THR A 30 -6.84 -9.46 -5.33
C THR A 30 -8.07 -8.83 -4.66
N THR A 31 -9.27 -9.36 -4.89
CA THR A 31 -10.48 -8.82 -4.26
C THR A 31 -10.46 -8.96 -2.74
N ASN A 32 -10.00 -10.10 -2.22
CA ASN A 32 -9.92 -10.34 -0.78
C ASN A 32 -8.95 -9.37 -0.11
N TYR A 33 -7.76 -9.17 -0.69
CA TYR A 33 -6.78 -8.23 -0.15
C TYR A 33 -7.27 -6.78 -0.23
N SER A 34 -7.91 -6.39 -1.33
CA SER A 34 -8.51 -5.06 -1.45
C SER A 34 -9.60 -4.82 -0.39
N LEU A 35 -10.48 -5.81 -0.16
CA LEU A 35 -11.52 -5.72 0.88
C LEU A 35 -10.92 -5.60 2.28
N LEU A 36 -9.84 -6.34 2.56
CA LEU A 36 -9.13 -6.26 3.83
C LEU A 36 -8.55 -4.85 4.04
N VAL A 37 -7.88 -4.28 3.03
CA VAL A 37 -7.32 -2.93 3.10
C VAL A 37 -8.42 -1.87 3.30
N ILE A 38 -9.55 -2.01 2.62
CA ILE A 38 -10.71 -1.12 2.80
C ILE A 38 -11.22 -1.22 4.24
N GLY A 39 -11.42 -2.43 4.75
CA GLY A 39 -11.86 -2.66 6.12
C GLY A 39 -10.91 -2.06 7.16
N LEU A 40 -9.59 -2.26 6.97
CA LEU A 40 -8.57 -1.69 7.85
C LEU A 40 -8.57 -0.15 7.82
N SER A 41 -8.67 0.43 6.62
CA SER A 41 -8.70 1.89 6.44
C SER A 41 -9.91 2.52 7.12
N VAL A 42 -11.09 1.92 6.97
CA VAL A 42 -12.32 2.37 7.65
C VAL A 42 -12.18 2.20 9.17
N GLY A 43 -11.61 1.09 9.64
CA GLY A 43 -11.35 0.87 11.06
C GLY A 43 -10.42 1.94 11.65
N MET A 44 -9.33 2.28 10.95
CA MET A 44 -8.42 3.36 11.37
C MET A 44 -9.11 4.73 11.36
N ALA A 45 -9.94 5.02 10.36
CA ALA A 45 -10.68 6.28 10.29
C ALA A 45 -11.63 6.46 11.49
N ILE A 46 -12.37 5.40 11.85
CA ILE A 46 -13.23 5.41 13.04
C ILE A 46 -12.39 5.59 14.31
N PHE A 47 -11.30 4.84 14.44
CA PHE A 47 -10.42 4.94 15.60
C PHE A 47 -9.89 6.36 15.81
N PHE A 48 -9.35 7.00 14.78
CA PHE A 48 -8.91 8.38 14.87
C PHE A 48 -10.05 9.35 15.18
N SER A 49 -11.21 9.18 14.54
CA SER A 49 -12.37 10.05 14.81
C SER A 49 -12.80 10.00 16.28
N VAL A 50 -12.77 8.82 16.90
CA VAL A 50 -13.07 8.65 18.33
C VAL A 50 -11.99 9.32 19.19
N LEU A 51 -10.72 9.11 18.87
CA LEU A 51 -9.62 9.74 19.61
C LEU A 51 -9.69 11.27 19.54
N ASP A 52 -9.91 11.84 18.36
CA ASP A 52 -10.05 13.28 18.16
C ASP A 52 -11.20 13.84 19.01
N TYR A 53 -12.34 13.13 19.10
CA TYR A 53 -13.46 13.54 19.93
C TYR A 53 -13.09 13.54 21.43
N VAL A 54 -12.45 12.47 21.90
CA VAL A 54 -12.01 12.36 23.31
C VAL A 54 -10.98 13.43 23.65
N PHE A 55 -10.01 13.69 22.78
CA PHE A 55 -9.00 14.71 23.01
C PHE A 55 -9.59 16.12 23.00
N ASN A 56 -10.54 16.42 22.09
CA ASN A 56 -11.22 17.71 22.09
C ASN A 56 -11.98 17.95 23.40
N LEU A 57 -12.68 16.95 23.94
CA LEU A 57 -13.36 17.05 25.24
C LEU A 57 -12.37 17.29 26.40
N GLY A 58 -11.24 16.58 26.39
CA GLY A 58 -10.20 16.73 27.41
C GLY A 58 -9.55 18.12 27.38
N VAL A 59 -9.27 18.64 26.19
CA VAL A 59 -8.71 19.98 26.00
C VAL A 59 -9.71 21.07 26.37
N GLU A 60 -10.99 20.93 25.99
CA GLU A 60 -12.05 21.88 26.38
C GLU A 60 -12.19 21.97 27.90
N SER A 61 -12.06 20.84 28.60
CA SER A 61 -12.11 20.76 30.06
C SER A 61 -10.86 21.34 30.77
N LEU A 62 -9.73 21.50 30.06
CA LEU A 62 -8.51 22.09 30.60
C LEU A 62 -8.39 23.59 30.33
N ILE A 63 -8.98 24.07 29.24
CA ILE A 63 -8.97 25.49 28.85
C ILE A 63 -10.06 26.29 29.58
N LYS A 64 -11.16 25.64 29.97
CA LYS A 64 -12.29 26.23 30.69
C LYS A 64 -12.16 25.99 32.19
#